data_AF-A0A7D4NR70-F1
#
_entry.id   AF-A0A7D4NR70-F1
#
_cell.length_a   1.000
_cell.length_b   1.000
_cell.length_c   1.000
_cell.angle_alpha   90.00
_cell.angle_beta   90.00
_cell.angle_gamma   90.00
#
_symmetry.space_group_name_H-M   'P 1'
#
loop_
_entity.id
_entity.type
_entity.pdbx_description
1 polymer ?
#
loop_
_entity_poly.entity_id
_entity_poly.type
_entity_poly.pdbx_seq_one_letter_code
_entity_poly.pdbx_strand_id
1 'polypeptide(L)'
;MELIAIPTEQTTAATNALLALVALIAGFSMNRLRHLHPWKLLVWRGVFFLLAAAAALGTLAHGLVFDPAILKLIWHPLYLCLDLLVALVILAAAFDFWGYRVARKLMPAVLIIALLAFAATVFQDNFRFFIAFEVVGMLFALCVYLWLSWQGRAGAFFMTAGIVLSLLAAAVQTQDFLAFNFLWRFDHNGIYHLIQIPGVLLLIKGITDADRNLSKKSVKRAKSASESNS
;
A
#
# COMPACT_ATOMS: atom_id res chain seq x y z
N MET A 1 -30.59 3.36 -3.97
CA MET A 1 -29.34 4.09 -3.68
C MET A 1 -29.17 5.14 -4.76
N GLU A 2 -28.96 6.38 -4.35
CA GLU A 2 -28.76 7.51 -5.26
C GLU A 2 -27.25 7.76 -5.45
N LEU A 3 -26.84 8.04 -6.69
CA LEU A 3 -25.46 8.39 -7.01
C LEU A 3 -25.21 9.86 -6.63
N ILE A 4 -24.00 10.17 -6.18
CA ILE A 4 -23.63 11.57 -5.95
C ILE A 4 -23.66 12.35 -7.28
N ALA A 5 -24.15 13.58 -7.26
CA ALA A 5 -24.25 14.42 -8.46
C ALA A 5 -22.96 15.23 -8.74
N ILE A 6 -22.01 15.26 -7.81
CA ILE A 6 -20.78 16.06 -7.93
C ILE A 6 -19.80 15.34 -8.87
N PRO A 7 -19.41 15.94 -10.03
CA PRO A 7 -18.60 15.24 -11.01
C PRO A 7 -17.22 14.78 -10.51
N THR A 8 -16.58 15.55 -9.63
CA THR A 8 -15.28 15.18 -9.05
C THR A 8 -15.39 14.02 -8.07
N GLU A 9 -16.48 13.96 -7.30
CA GLU A 9 -16.78 12.82 -6.42
C GLU A 9 -17.02 11.54 -7.24
N GLN A 10 -17.70 11.65 -8.39
CA GLN A 10 -17.89 10.52 -9.31
C GLN A 10 -16.55 10.01 -9.88
N THR A 11 -15.63 10.89 -10.28
CA THR A 11 -14.31 10.47 -10.76
C THR A 11 -13.45 9.92 -9.63
N THR A 12 -13.55 10.46 -8.42
CA THR A 12 -12.92 9.92 -7.20
C THR A 12 -13.46 8.52 -6.88
N ALA A 13 -14.76 8.28 -6.97
CA ALA A 13 -15.36 6.96 -6.80
C ALA A 13 -14.88 5.97 -7.88
N ALA A 14 -14.84 6.39 -9.15
CA ALA A 14 -14.38 5.53 -10.25
C ALA A 14 -12.90 5.15 -10.12
N THR A 15 -12.04 6.11 -9.74
CA THR A 15 -10.61 5.85 -9.53
C THR A 15 -10.36 5.01 -8.29
N ASN A 16 -11.15 5.17 -7.22
CA ASN A 16 -11.18 4.27 -6.08
C ASN A 16 -11.53 2.83 -6.50
N ALA A 17 -12.57 2.65 -7.32
CA ALA A 17 -12.98 1.33 -7.77
C ALA A 17 -11.87 0.63 -8.59
N LEU A 18 -11.19 1.40 -9.45
CA LEU A 18 -10.03 0.91 -10.20
C LEU A 18 -8.87 0.52 -9.28
N LEU A 19 -8.53 1.38 -8.30
CA LEU A 19 -7.49 1.09 -7.32
C LEU A 19 -7.82 -0.16 -6.49
N ALA A 20 -9.08 -0.31 -6.08
CA ALA A 20 -9.56 -1.48 -5.36
C ALA A 20 -9.37 -2.76 -6.17
N LEU A 21 -9.74 -2.73 -7.46
CA LEU A 21 -9.56 -3.86 -8.37
C LEU A 21 -8.07 -4.22 -8.55
N VAL A 22 -7.22 -3.22 -8.80
CA VAL A 22 -5.77 -3.42 -8.95
C VAL A 22 -5.18 -4.04 -7.68
N ALA A 23 -5.52 -3.50 -6.51
CA ALA A 23 -5.05 -4.00 -5.23
C ALA A 23 -5.57 -5.43 -4.94
N LEU A 24 -6.83 -5.72 -5.28
CA LEU A 24 -7.40 -7.06 -5.11
C LEU A 24 -6.67 -8.10 -5.98
N ILE A 25 -6.46 -7.77 -7.27
CA ILE A 25 -5.68 -8.60 -8.20
C ILE A 25 -4.25 -8.79 -7.66
N ALA A 26 -3.62 -7.73 -7.14
CA ALA A 26 -2.31 -7.80 -6.54
C ALA A 26 -2.27 -8.80 -5.36
N GLY A 27 -3.21 -8.70 -4.42
CA GLY A 27 -3.33 -9.59 -3.28
C GLY A 27 -3.46 -11.07 -3.67
N PHE A 28 -4.25 -11.39 -4.70
CA PHE A 28 -4.35 -12.75 -5.23
C PHE A 28 -3.12 -13.20 -6.02
N SER A 29 -2.49 -12.30 -6.77
CA SER A 29 -1.30 -12.61 -7.59
C SER A 29 -0.12 -13.08 -6.76
N MET A 30 -0.04 -12.63 -5.50
CA MET A 30 0.97 -13.08 -4.52
C MET A 30 0.98 -14.61 -4.35
N ASN A 31 -0.15 -15.31 -4.54
CA ASN A 31 -0.21 -16.78 -4.43
C ASN A 31 0.68 -17.51 -5.46
N ARG A 32 1.14 -16.81 -6.50
CA ARG A 32 2.04 -17.35 -7.51
C ARG A 32 3.52 -17.30 -7.09
N LEU A 33 3.85 -16.54 -6.05
CA LEU A 33 5.22 -16.37 -5.56
C LEU A 33 5.58 -17.49 -4.58
N ARG A 34 6.55 -18.32 -4.94
CA ARG A 34 6.86 -19.58 -4.24
C ARG A 34 8.19 -19.57 -3.49
N HIS A 35 9.05 -18.59 -3.77
CA HIS A 35 10.41 -18.54 -3.22
C HIS A 35 10.54 -17.50 -2.11
N LEU A 36 9.60 -16.57 -2.01
CA LEU A 36 9.51 -15.64 -0.86
C LEU A 36 9.21 -16.38 0.44
N HIS A 37 9.69 -15.79 1.53
CA HIS A 37 9.37 -16.27 2.87
C HIS A 37 7.85 -16.17 3.13
N PRO A 38 7.18 -17.22 3.65
CA PRO A 38 5.72 -17.24 3.82
C PRO A 38 5.17 -16.06 4.63
N TRP A 39 5.87 -15.66 5.69
CA TRP A 39 5.46 -14.50 6.49
C TRP A 39 5.51 -13.19 5.69
N LYS A 40 6.55 -12.98 4.87
CA LYS A 40 6.65 -11.79 4.01
C LYS A 40 5.51 -11.77 2.98
N LEU A 41 5.17 -12.94 2.46
CA LEU A 41 4.05 -13.09 1.53
C LEU A 41 2.72 -12.69 2.19
N LEU A 42 2.47 -13.14 3.42
CA LEU A 42 1.27 -12.77 4.18
C LEU A 42 1.20 -11.27 4.47
N VAL A 43 2.32 -10.64 4.83
CA VAL A 43 2.37 -9.18 5.04
C VAL A 43 1.99 -8.42 3.78
N TRP A 44 2.60 -8.74 2.62
CA TRP A 44 2.26 -8.06 1.36
C TRP A 44 0.83 -8.35 0.89
N ARG A 45 0.33 -9.56 1.09
CA ARG A 45 -1.10 -9.87 0.85
C ARG A 45 -2.00 -9.01 1.71
N GLY A 46 -1.66 -8.86 3.00
CA GLY A 46 -2.37 -7.97 3.91
C GLY A 46 -2.38 -6.52 3.41
N VAL A 47 -1.23 -5.97 3.01
CA VAL A 47 -1.14 -4.62 2.41
C VAL A 47 -2.13 -4.46 1.26
N PHE A 48 -2.11 -5.38 0.29
CA PHE A 48 -2.95 -5.27 -0.90
C PHE A 48 -4.45 -5.48 -0.61
N PHE A 49 -4.81 -6.39 0.29
CA PHE A 49 -6.21 -6.58 0.66
C PHE A 49 -6.77 -5.43 1.50
N LEU A 50 -5.96 -4.86 2.40
CA LEU A 50 -6.34 -3.65 3.14
C LEU A 50 -6.51 -2.45 2.20
N LEU A 51 -5.63 -2.29 1.21
CA LEU A 51 -5.76 -1.26 0.18
C LEU A 51 -7.04 -1.46 -0.65
N ALA A 52 -7.32 -2.70 -1.04
CA ALA A 52 -8.54 -3.03 -1.78
C ALA A 52 -9.81 -2.72 -0.96
N ALA A 53 -9.81 -3.05 0.33
CA ALA A 53 -10.92 -2.75 1.23
C ALA A 53 -11.11 -1.24 1.42
N ALA A 54 -10.03 -0.51 1.69
CA ALA A 54 -10.07 0.95 1.86
C ALA A 54 -10.60 1.64 0.59
N ALA A 55 -10.07 1.28 -0.58
CA ALA A 55 -10.50 1.87 -1.85
C ALA A 55 -11.94 1.46 -2.24
N ALA A 56 -12.38 0.24 -1.90
CA ALA A 56 -13.77 -0.16 -2.08
C ALA A 56 -14.72 0.66 -1.19
N LEU A 57 -14.36 0.89 0.07
CA LEU A 57 -15.12 1.76 0.97
C LEU A 57 -15.12 3.21 0.47
N GLY A 58 -13.98 3.69 -0.05
CA GLY A 58 -13.87 5.02 -0.68
C GLY A 58 -14.75 5.15 -1.92
N THR A 59 -14.88 4.09 -2.72
CA THR A 59 -15.82 4.03 -3.86
C THR A 59 -17.26 4.28 -3.38
N LEU A 60 -17.66 3.66 -2.27
CA LEU A 60 -18.99 3.86 -1.70
C LEU A 60 -19.15 5.27 -1.14
N ALA A 61 -18.18 5.73 -0.33
CA ALA A 61 -18.22 7.02 0.35
C ALA A 61 -18.30 8.21 -0.63
N HIS A 62 -17.58 8.13 -1.75
CA HIS A 62 -17.58 9.17 -2.77
C HIS A 62 -18.63 8.94 -3.85
N GLY A 63 -19.10 7.71 -4.07
CA GLY A 63 -20.00 7.39 -5.19
C GLY A 63 -21.49 7.50 -4.88
N LEU A 64 -21.86 7.36 -3.61
CA LEU A 64 -23.24 7.21 -3.17
C LEU A 64 -23.64 8.29 -2.16
N VAL A 65 -24.90 8.70 -2.20
CA VAL A 65 -25.48 9.57 -1.19
C VAL A 65 -25.85 8.74 0.05
N PHE A 66 -25.30 9.11 1.20
CA PHE A 66 -25.58 8.49 2.50
C PHE A 66 -26.00 9.54 3.53
N ASP A 67 -26.77 9.10 4.52
CA ASP A 67 -26.94 9.85 5.77
C ASP A 67 -25.56 10.04 6.46
N PRO A 68 -25.30 11.19 7.10
CA PRO A 68 -24.02 11.46 7.76
C PRO A 68 -23.57 10.38 8.75
N ALA A 69 -24.49 9.74 9.48
CA ALA A 69 -24.15 8.67 10.42
C ALA A 69 -23.64 7.41 9.71
N ILE A 70 -24.26 7.05 8.58
CA ILE A 70 -23.82 5.92 7.75
C ILE A 70 -22.48 6.24 7.10
N LEU A 71 -22.29 7.47 6.62
CA LEU A 71 -21.03 7.91 6.02
C LEU A 71 -19.87 7.77 7.01
N LYS A 72 -20.06 8.18 8.29
CA LYS A 72 -19.06 7.95 9.35
C LYS A 72 -18.75 6.47 9.57
N LEU A 73 -19.77 5.61 9.54
CA LEU A 73 -19.60 4.16 9.67
C LEU A 73 -18.81 3.54 8.50
N ILE A 74 -18.79 4.17 7.32
CA ILE A 74 -17.96 3.78 6.18
C ILE A 74 -16.52 4.29 6.35
N TRP A 75 -16.35 5.53 6.81
CA TRP A 75 -15.02 6.14 6.99
C TRP A 75 -14.18 5.48 8.09
N HIS A 76 -14.77 5.06 9.21
CA HIS A 76 -14.02 4.41 10.29
C HIS A 76 -13.27 3.14 9.84
N PRO A 77 -13.92 2.11 9.24
CA PRO A 77 -13.21 0.93 8.76
C PRO A 77 -12.23 1.27 7.62
N LEU A 78 -12.51 2.30 6.82
CA LEU A 78 -11.57 2.79 5.80
C LEU A 78 -10.28 3.28 6.46
N TYR A 79 -10.37 4.17 7.47
CA TYR A 79 -9.18 4.68 8.17
C TYR A 79 -8.40 3.55 8.85
N LEU A 80 -9.09 2.61 9.51
CA LEU A 80 -8.44 1.44 10.09
C LEU A 80 -7.68 0.64 9.04
N CYS A 81 -8.25 0.44 7.85
CA CYS A 81 -7.56 -0.27 6.77
C CYS A 81 -6.29 0.45 6.33
N LEU A 82 -6.32 1.78 6.22
CA LEU A 82 -5.16 2.58 5.82
C LEU A 82 -4.05 2.57 6.88
N ASP A 83 -4.36 2.75 8.16
CA ASP A 83 -3.36 2.69 9.23
C ASP A 83 -2.72 1.29 9.33
N LEU A 84 -3.53 0.23 9.26
CA LEU A 84 -3.00 -1.13 9.26
C LEU A 84 -2.17 -1.42 8.00
N LEU A 85 -2.52 -0.84 6.85
CA LEU A 85 -1.74 -0.97 5.62
C LEU A 85 -0.33 -0.38 5.82
N VAL A 86 -0.23 0.85 6.34
CA VAL A 86 1.07 1.51 6.60
C VAL A 86 1.89 0.68 7.59
N ALA A 87 1.25 0.16 8.65
CA ALA A 87 1.88 -0.73 9.62
C ALA A 87 2.52 -1.96 8.95
N LEU A 88 1.81 -2.60 8.01
CA LEU A 88 2.31 -3.75 7.28
C LEU A 88 3.45 -3.39 6.31
N VAL A 89 3.43 -2.19 5.71
CA VAL A 89 4.55 -1.71 4.88
C VAL A 89 5.81 -1.50 5.74
N ILE A 90 5.69 -0.90 6.93
CA ILE A 90 6.80 -0.76 7.89
C ILE A 90 7.37 -2.13 8.23
N LEU A 91 6.51 -3.12 8.50
CA LEU A 91 6.94 -4.48 8.83
C LEU A 91 7.60 -5.21 7.65
N ALA A 92 7.15 -4.97 6.43
CA ALA A 92 7.78 -5.49 5.22
C ALA A 92 9.18 -4.88 5.01
N ALA A 93 9.34 -3.57 5.20
CA ALA A 93 10.64 -2.90 5.14
C ALA A 93 11.58 -3.40 6.24
N ALA A 94 11.10 -3.51 7.48
CA ALA A 94 11.87 -4.06 8.60
C ALA A 94 12.31 -5.51 8.35
N PHE A 95 11.46 -6.32 7.72
CA PHE A 95 11.81 -7.68 7.31
C PHE A 95 12.92 -7.69 6.26
N ASP A 96 12.83 -6.83 5.25
CA ASP A 96 13.84 -6.80 4.18
C ASP A 96 15.19 -6.26 4.67
N PHE A 97 15.18 -5.37 5.65
CA PHE A 97 16.40 -4.79 6.21
C PHE A 97 17.04 -5.69 7.29
N TRP A 98 16.28 -6.08 8.32
CA TRP A 98 16.79 -6.80 9.50
C TRP A 98 16.38 -8.28 9.57
N GLY A 99 15.51 -8.75 8.68
CA GLY A 99 15.05 -10.13 8.63
C GLY A 99 13.85 -10.43 9.54
N TYR A 100 13.35 -11.66 9.41
CA TYR A 100 12.12 -12.14 10.04
C TYR A 100 12.04 -11.92 11.55
N ARG A 101 13.12 -12.24 12.29
CA ARG A 101 13.11 -12.21 13.76
C ARG A 101 12.84 -10.81 14.30
N VAL A 102 13.46 -9.79 13.71
CA VAL A 102 13.28 -8.39 14.12
C VAL A 102 11.90 -7.90 13.73
N ALA A 103 11.47 -8.13 12.49
CA ALA A 103 10.14 -7.73 12.03
C ALA A 103 9.02 -8.35 12.89
N ARG A 104 9.14 -9.63 13.25
CA ARG A 104 8.17 -10.32 14.12
C ARG A 104 8.12 -9.75 15.54
N LYS A 105 9.27 -9.34 16.10
CA LYS A 105 9.34 -8.68 17.42
C LYS A 105 8.76 -7.27 17.39
N LEU A 106 8.95 -6.53 16.30
CA LEU A 106 8.40 -5.17 16.12
C LEU A 106 6.89 -5.16 15.88
N MET A 107 6.34 -6.24 15.29
CA MET A 107 4.94 -6.33 14.88
C MET A 107 3.92 -5.84 15.94
N PRO A 108 3.95 -6.28 17.21
CA PRO A 108 2.96 -5.81 18.19
C PRO A 108 3.03 -4.30 18.41
N ALA A 109 4.24 -3.74 18.52
CA ALA A 109 4.43 -2.30 18.73
C ALA A 109 3.94 -1.49 17.53
N VAL A 110 4.29 -1.89 16.30
CA VAL A 110 3.87 -1.19 15.08
C VAL A 110 2.35 -1.25 14.91
N LEU A 111 1.71 -2.37 15.22
CA LEU A 111 0.25 -2.49 15.18
C LEU A 111 -0.44 -1.63 16.25
N ILE A 112 0.10 -1.57 17.47
CA ILE A 112 -0.43 -0.68 18.52
C ILE A 112 -0.34 0.78 18.07
N ILE A 113 0.80 1.20 17.51
CA ILE A 113 0.97 2.58 17.00
C ILE A 113 -0.06 2.88 15.90
N ALA A 114 -0.30 1.94 14.98
CA ALA A 114 -1.31 2.10 13.94
C ALA A 114 -2.73 2.24 14.52
N LEU A 115 -3.07 1.44 15.53
CA LEU A 115 -4.36 1.56 16.23
C LEU A 115 -4.50 2.89 16.98
N LEU A 116 -3.40 3.43 17.53
CA LEU A 116 -3.39 4.74 18.17
C LEU A 116 -3.55 5.87 17.13
N ALA A 117 -2.90 5.77 15.96
CA ALA A 117 -3.08 6.72 14.86
C ALA A 117 -4.53 6.70 14.32
N PHE A 118 -5.10 5.50 14.16
CA PHE A 118 -6.51 5.31 13.82
C PHE A 118 -7.44 5.95 14.84
N ALA A 119 -7.23 5.66 16.14
CA ALA A 119 -8.02 6.23 17.21
C ALA A 119 -7.93 7.76 17.22
N ALA A 120 -6.74 8.33 17.03
CA ALA A 120 -6.55 9.77 16.92
C ALA A 120 -7.33 10.36 15.73
N THR A 121 -7.27 9.72 14.56
CA THR A 121 -8.02 10.13 13.36
C THR A 121 -9.53 10.17 13.62
N VAL A 122 -10.09 9.13 14.25
CA VAL A 122 -11.53 9.01 14.52
C VAL A 122 -11.99 9.95 15.64
N PHE A 123 -11.30 9.97 16.78
CA PHE A 123 -11.74 10.76 17.94
C PHE A 123 -11.55 12.26 17.75
N GLN A 124 -10.61 12.69 16.89
CA GLN A 124 -10.38 14.09 16.58
C GLN A 124 -11.06 14.53 15.27
N ASP A 125 -11.74 13.60 14.58
CA ASP A 125 -12.39 13.83 13.27
C ASP A 125 -11.45 14.53 12.27
N ASN A 126 -10.20 14.08 12.23
CA ASN A 126 -9.12 14.78 11.52
C ASN A 126 -8.17 13.81 10.82
N PHE A 127 -8.32 13.72 9.49
CA PHE A 127 -7.53 12.85 8.62
C PHE A 127 -6.02 13.13 8.63
N ARG A 128 -5.59 14.29 9.11
CA ARG A 128 -4.15 14.64 9.18
C ARG A 128 -3.36 13.73 10.12
N PHE A 129 -4.00 13.10 11.10
CA PHE A 129 -3.34 12.13 11.98
C PHE A 129 -2.90 10.87 11.20
N PHE A 130 -3.78 10.35 10.33
CA PHE A 130 -3.42 9.30 9.40
C PHE A 130 -2.27 9.74 8.47
N ILE A 131 -2.37 10.92 7.84
CA ILE A 131 -1.32 11.41 6.93
C ILE A 131 0.04 11.51 7.65
N ALA A 132 0.07 11.99 8.90
CA ALA A 132 1.30 12.06 9.67
C ALA A 132 1.90 10.66 9.91
N PHE A 133 1.07 9.68 10.26
CA PHE A 133 1.51 8.30 10.44
C PHE A 133 1.99 7.66 9.11
N GLU A 134 1.26 7.88 8.02
CA GLU A 134 1.64 7.47 6.66
C GLU A 134 3.00 8.02 6.27
N VAL A 135 3.20 9.34 6.38
CA VAL A 135 4.47 9.99 6.00
C VAL A 135 5.63 9.40 6.80
N VAL A 136 5.50 9.25 8.12
CA VAL A 136 6.57 8.67 8.95
C VAL A 136 6.87 7.23 8.55
N GLY A 137 5.84 6.39 8.40
CA GLY A 137 5.99 4.99 8.02
C GLY A 137 6.58 4.80 6.63
N MET A 138 6.14 5.61 5.67
CA MET A 138 6.58 5.55 4.28
C MET A 138 7.98 6.14 4.09
N LEU A 139 8.37 7.18 4.85
CA LEU A 139 9.74 7.68 4.87
C LEU A 139 10.71 6.64 5.45
N PHE A 140 10.33 5.96 6.53
CA PHE A 140 11.12 4.83 7.05
C PHE A 140 11.31 3.75 5.97
N ALA A 141 10.23 3.33 5.31
CA ALA A 141 10.29 2.34 4.23
C ALA A 141 11.15 2.85 3.06
N LEU A 142 11.05 4.14 2.72
CA LEU A 142 11.85 4.77 1.66
C LEU A 142 13.35 4.70 1.98
N CYS A 143 13.77 5.08 3.19
CA CYS A 143 15.16 4.99 3.61
C CYS A 143 15.69 3.56 3.51
N VAL A 144 14.90 2.57 3.96
CA VAL A 144 15.23 1.15 3.84
C VAL A 144 15.41 0.77 2.37
N TYR A 145 14.43 1.03 1.50
CA TYR A 145 14.49 0.57 0.12
C TYR A 145 15.50 1.34 -0.74
N LEU A 146 15.76 2.61 -0.46
CA LEU A 146 16.88 3.36 -1.04
C LEU A 146 18.21 2.67 -0.74
N TRP A 147 18.44 2.33 0.53
CA TRP A 147 19.65 1.63 0.94
C TRP A 147 19.76 0.25 0.27
N LEU A 148 18.68 -0.53 0.27
CA LEU A 148 18.67 -1.85 -0.38
C LEU A 148 18.85 -1.75 -1.91
N SER A 149 18.32 -0.70 -2.53
CA SER A 149 18.51 -0.41 -3.95
C SER A 149 19.96 -0.05 -4.26
N TRP A 150 20.58 0.77 -3.40
CA TRP A 150 22.01 1.10 -3.50
C TRP A 150 22.90 -0.14 -3.34
N GLN A 151 22.51 -1.10 -2.49
CA GLN A 151 23.14 -2.42 -2.39
C GLN A 151 22.86 -3.37 -3.58
N GLY A 152 22.10 -2.93 -4.59
CA GLY A 152 21.75 -3.74 -5.76
C GLY A 152 20.82 -4.91 -5.43
N ARG A 153 20.03 -4.84 -4.34
CA ARG A 153 19.07 -5.90 -4.01
C ARG A 153 17.96 -5.94 -5.05
N ALA A 154 17.71 -7.14 -5.58
CA ALA A 154 16.68 -7.37 -6.59
C ALA A 154 15.32 -6.84 -6.13
N GLY A 155 14.66 -6.07 -7.00
CA GLY A 155 13.35 -5.48 -6.74
C GLY A 155 13.36 -4.19 -5.93
N ALA A 156 14.41 -3.87 -5.16
CA ALA A 156 14.44 -2.73 -4.25
C ALA A 156 14.30 -1.37 -4.96
N PHE A 157 14.79 -1.24 -6.20
CA PHE A 157 14.57 -0.05 -7.03
C PHE A 157 13.08 0.20 -7.30
N PHE A 158 12.34 -0.85 -7.71
CA PHE A 158 10.91 -0.72 -7.96
C PHE A 158 10.12 -0.47 -6.66
N MET A 159 10.55 -1.06 -5.54
CA MET A 159 9.98 -0.75 -4.22
C MET A 159 10.16 0.74 -3.89
N THR A 160 11.37 1.27 -4.08
CA THR A 160 11.69 2.69 -3.87
C THR A 160 10.80 3.59 -4.73
N ALA A 161 10.73 3.32 -6.04
CA ALA A 161 9.92 4.11 -6.96
C ALA A 161 8.41 4.06 -6.60
N GLY A 162 7.89 2.91 -6.19
CA GLY A 162 6.50 2.78 -5.72
C GLY A 162 6.22 3.58 -4.44
N ILE A 163 7.16 3.58 -3.49
CA ILE A 163 7.05 4.38 -2.25
C ILE A 163 7.12 5.87 -2.55
N VAL A 164 8.00 6.31 -3.45
CA VAL A 164 8.08 7.71 -3.90
C VAL A 164 6.75 8.13 -4.52
N LEU A 165 6.17 7.33 -5.41
CA LEU A 165 4.85 7.64 -5.97
C LEU A 165 3.77 7.70 -4.90
N SER A 166 3.81 6.82 -3.88
CA SER A 166 2.83 6.86 -2.79
C SER A 166 2.96 8.13 -1.94
N LEU A 167 4.18 8.57 -1.64
CA LEU A 167 4.42 9.84 -0.93
C LEU A 167 4.00 11.06 -1.77
N LEU A 168 4.24 11.04 -3.08
CA LEU A 168 3.78 12.09 -3.99
C LEU A 168 2.26 12.12 -4.08
N ALA A 169 1.61 10.95 -4.14
CA ALA A 169 0.16 10.84 -4.08
C ALA A 169 -0.35 11.47 -2.78
N ALA A 170 0.14 11.05 -1.62
CA ALA A 170 -0.26 11.59 -0.32
C ALA A 170 -0.08 13.12 -0.26
N ALA A 171 1.03 13.65 -0.79
CA ALA A 171 1.24 15.09 -0.89
C ALA A 171 0.14 15.77 -1.72
N VAL A 172 -0.22 15.23 -2.89
CA VAL A 172 -1.32 15.73 -3.73
C VAL A 172 -2.66 15.68 -2.98
N GLN A 173 -2.94 14.61 -2.24
CA GLN A 173 -4.20 14.44 -1.51
C GLN A 173 -4.43 15.56 -0.47
N THR A 174 -3.38 16.15 0.08
CA THR A 174 -3.50 17.26 1.05
C THR A 174 -3.78 18.63 0.44
N GLN A 175 -3.82 18.74 -0.89
CA GLN A 175 -3.95 20.02 -1.59
C GLN A 175 -5.37 20.21 -2.12
N ASP A 176 -6.26 20.72 -1.27
CA ASP A 176 -7.69 20.88 -1.57
C ASP A 176 -7.99 21.74 -2.82
N PHE A 177 -7.03 22.56 -3.28
CA PHE A 177 -7.16 23.44 -4.44
C PHE A 177 -6.77 22.78 -5.78
N LEU A 178 -6.15 21.60 -5.77
CA LEU A 178 -5.73 20.94 -7.01
C LEU A 178 -6.96 20.36 -7.73
N ALA A 179 -7.23 20.89 -8.92
CA ALA A 179 -8.20 20.35 -9.86
C ALA A 179 -7.55 20.22 -11.23
N PHE A 180 -7.72 19.06 -11.86
CA PHE A 180 -7.19 18.74 -13.18
C PHE A 180 -8.33 18.34 -14.11
N ASN A 181 -8.31 18.80 -15.36
CA ASN A 181 -9.31 18.46 -16.36
C ASN A 181 -8.64 17.73 -17.53
N PHE A 182 -8.95 16.45 -17.68
CA PHE A 182 -8.47 15.62 -18.79
C PHE A 182 -9.56 14.61 -19.16
N LEU A 183 -10.41 14.99 -20.12
CA LEU A 183 -11.68 14.33 -20.49
C LEU A 183 -12.76 14.37 -19.39
N TRP A 184 -12.37 14.19 -18.12
CA TRP A 184 -13.18 14.42 -16.93
C TRP A 184 -12.45 15.34 -15.95
N ARG A 185 -13.21 15.92 -15.01
CA ARG A 185 -12.67 16.74 -13.93
C ARG A 185 -12.28 15.85 -12.75
N PHE A 186 -11.04 15.95 -12.32
CA PHE A 186 -10.49 15.30 -11.14
C PHE A 186 -10.15 16.36 -10.09
N ASP A 187 -10.42 16.07 -8.84
CA ASP A 187 -9.86 16.81 -7.70
C ASP A 187 -8.60 16.11 -7.18
N HIS A 188 -8.06 16.61 -6.07
CA HIS A 188 -6.90 16.04 -5.41
C HIS A 188 -7.05 14.55 -5.06
N ASN A 189 -8.25 14.06 -4.72
CA ASN A 189 -8.48 12.64 -4.42
C ASN A 189 -8.44 11.79 -5.69
N GLY A 190 -9.09 12.24 -6.76
CA GLY A 190 -9.01 11.57 -8.06
C GLY A 190 -7.57 11.47 -8.56
N ILE A 191 -6.79 12.55 -8.45
CA ILE A 191 -5.38 12.58 -8.85
C ILE A 191 -4.53 11.69 -7.93
N TYR A 192 -4.77 11.71 -6.62
CA TYR A 192 -4.12 10.80 -5.66
C TYR A 192 -4.21 9.35 -6.12
N HIS A 193 -5.41 8.85 -6.46
CA HIS A 193 -5.59 7.47 -6.91
C HIS A 193 -4.85 7.18 -8.22
N LEU A 194 -4.86 8.13 -9.17
CA LEU A 194 -4.17 7.98 -10.45
C LEU A 194 -2.64 7.88 -10.30
N ILE A 195 -2.06 8.52 -9.28
CA ILE A 195 -0.64 8.38 -8.92
C ILE A 195 -0.41 7.08 -8.11
N GLN A 196 -1.33 6.74 -7.22
CA GLN A 196 -1.21 5.56 -6.36
C GLN A 196 -1.23 4.24 -7.15
N ILE A 197 -2.04 4.15 -8.21
CA ILE A 197 -2.13 2.95 -9.07
C ILE A 197 -0.75 2.53 -9.64
N PRO A 198 0.00 3.37 -10.37
CA PRO A 198 1.33 3.02 -10.83
C PRO A 198 2.30 2.79 -9.65
N GLY A 199 2.13 3.48 -8.52
CA GLY A 199 2.85 3.18 -7.28
C GLY A 199 2.71 1.73 -6.84
N VAL A 200 1.47 1.24 -6.75
CA VAL A 200 1.13 -0.16 -6.42
C VAL A 200 1.73 -1.12 -7.44
N LEU A 201 1.65 -0.83 -8.74
CA LEU A 201 2.23 -1.68 -9.78
C LEU A 201 3.74 -1.82 -9.64
N LEU A 202 4.45 -0.74 -9.26
CA LEU A 202 5.88 -0.77 -8.99
C LEU A 202 6.21 -1.61 -7.75
N LEU A 203 5.40 -1.53 -6.67
CA LEU A 203 5.57 -2.40 -5.51
C LEU A 203 5.43 -3.88 -5.88
N ILE A 204 4.39 -4.24 -6.65
CA ILE A 204 4.17 -5.61 -7.14
C ILE A 204 5.38 -6.10 -7.94
N LYS A 205 5.90 -5.24 -8.82
CA LYS A 205 7.09 -5.54 -9.63
C LYS A 205 8.31 -5.77 -8.75
N GLY A 206 8.54 -4.94 -7.75
CA GLY A 206 9.64 -5.09 -6.80
C GLY A 206 9.58 -6.43 -6.05
N ILE A 207 8.40 -6.80 -5.56
CA ILE A 207 8.17 -8.09 -4.87
C ILE A 207 8.41 -9.27 -5.82
N THR A 208 7.90 -9.20 -7.05
CA THR A 208 8.04 -10.25 -8.07
C THR A 208 9.49 -10.44 -8.50
N ASP A 209 10.23 -9.35 -8.71
CA ASP A 209 11.64 -9.43 -9.10
C ASP A 209 12.51 -9.98 -7.95
N ALA A 210 12.16 -9.71 -6.69
CA ALA A 210 12.80 -10.35 -5.55
C ALA A 210 12.58 -11.87 -5.52
N ASP A 211 11.35 -12.34 -5.76
CA ASP A 211 11.02 -13.79 -5.83
C ASP A 211 11.79 -14.49 -6.96
N ARG A 212 11.80 -13.90 -8.16
CA ARG A 212 12.55 -14.42 -9.32
C ARG A 212 14.04 -14.55 -9.04
N ASN A 213 14.64 -13.59 -8.34
CA ASN A 213 16.05 -13.67 -7.97
C ASN A 213 16.32 -14.80 -6.97
N LEU A 214 15.42 -15.03 -6.02
CA LEU A 214 15.52 -16.17 -5.10
C LEU A 214 15.41 -17.51 -5.83
N SER A 215 14.49 -17.61 -6.80
CA SER A 215 14.34 -18.78 -7.68
C SER A 215 15.64 -19.10 -8.44
N LYS A 216 16.28 -18.11 -9.06
CA LYS A 216 17.56 -18.28 -9.76
C LYS A 216 18.67 -18.76 -8.81
N LYS A 217 18.72 -18.22 -7.60
CA LYS A 217 19.70 -18.62 -6.57
C LYS A 217 19.48 -20.05 -6.09
N SER A 218 18.23 -20.51 -5.92
CA SER A 218 17.95 -21.90 -5.52
C SER A 218 18.35 -22.90 -6.60
N VAL A 219 18.07 -22.60 -7.88
CA VAL A 219 18.48 -23.45 -9.01
C VAL A 219 20.01 -23.57 -9.09
N LYS A 220 20.74 -22.46 -8.94
CA LYS A 220 22.21 -22.47 -8.97
C LYS A 220 22.80 -23.33 -7.84
N ARG A 221 22.25 -23.24 -6.63
CA ARG A 221 22.70 -24.04 -5.47
C ARG A 221 22.45 -25.54 -5.66
N ALA A 222 21.33 -25.92 -6.26
CA ALA A 222 21.03 -27.32 -6.55
C ALA A 222 22.04 -27.93 -7.53
N LYS A 223 22.41 -27.19 -8.59
CA LYS A 223 23.41 -27.63 -9.56
C LYS A 223 24.81 -27.79 -8.96
N SER A 224 25.25 -26.84 -8.15
CA SER A 224 26.58 -26.94 -7.50
C SER A 224 26.67 -28.11 -6.52
N ALA A 225 25.56 -28.48 -5.87
CA ALA A 225 25.53 -29.62 -4.95
C ALA A 225 25.51 -30.98 -5.68
N SER A 226 24.98 -31.04 -6.91
CA SER A 226 25.07 -32.26 -7.74
C SER A 226 26.46 -32.47 -8.32
N GLU A 227 27.16 -31.40 -8.70
CA GLU A 227 28.52 -31.46 -9.27
C GLU A 227 29.59 -31.78 -8.20
N SER A 228 29.36 -31.47 -6.93
CA SER A 228 30.29 -31.81 -5.85
C SER A 228 30.21 -33.27 -5.38
N ASN A 229 29.18 -34.01 -5.80
CA ASN A 229 28.93 -35.40 -5.40
C ASN A 229 29.20 -36.41 -6.53
N SER A 230 29.69 -35.94 -7.68
CA SER A 230 30.14 -36.73 -8.83
C SER A 230 31.66 -36.76 -8.92
#